data_AF-A0A537K3Q8-F1
#
_entry.id   AF-A0A537K3Q8-F1
#
_cell.length_a   1.000
_cell.length_b   1.000
_cell.length_c   1.000
_cell.angle_alpha   90.00
_cell.angle_beta   90.00
_cell.angle_gamma   90.00
#
_symmetry.space_group_name_H-M   'P 1'
#
loop_
_entity.id
_entity.type
_entity.pdbx_description
1 polymer ?
#
loop_
_entity_poly.entity_id
_entity_poly.type
_entity_poly.pdbx_seq_one_letter_code
_entity_poly.pdbx_strand_id
1 'polypeptide(L)'
;MKNAIVLLIIIGTWFTSGCSNAQPMSPKNILIVYLSRTNNTKAIAEIIRNNVGGKLVALELEKPYPENYQATVQQVVKENETGYLPLLNTKIDSIQNYDVVFVGFPTWDMQLPPPMKS
;
A
#
# COMPACT_ATOMS: atom_id res chain seq x y z
N MET A 1 -66.94 -15.77 32.11
CA MET A 1 -67.77 -14.74 32.78
C MET A 1 -66.98 -14.26 33.99
N LYS A 2 -66.60 -13.00 34.19
CA LYS A 2 -66.85 -11.73 33.49
C LYS A 2 -65.59 -10.83 33.57
N ASN A 3 -65.26 -10.15 32.46
CA ASN A 3 -64.95 -8.71 32.31
C ASN A 3 -63.77 -8.04 33.09
N ALA A 4 -63.17 -6.90 32.69
CA ALA A 4 -62.73 -6.34 31.39
C ALA A 4 -62.22 -4.87 31.56
N ILE A 5 -61.08 -4.50 30.91
CA ILE A 5 -60.65 -3.13 30.47
C ILE A 5 -60.06 -2.14 31.53
N VAL A 6 -59.24 -1.17 31.03
CA VAL A 6 -58.58 0.03 31.67
C VAL A 6 -57.17 -0.25 32.26
N LEU A 7 -56.06 0.50 32.02
CA LEU A 7 -55.57 1.49 31.01
C LEU A 7 -54.00 1.43 31.00
N LEU A 8 -53.28 1.38 29.88
CA LEU A 8 -52.57 2.44 29.11
C LEU A 8 -51.40 3.19 29.82
N ILE A 9 -50.28 3.37 29.07
CA ILE A 9 -49.06 4.19 29.31
C ILE A 9 -47.91 3.53 30.13
N ILE A 10 -46.82 3.17 29.43
CA ILE A 10 -45.50 3.83 29.55
C ILE A 10 -44.72 3.62 28.25
N ILE A 11 -44.06 4.68 27.79
CA ILE A 11 -43.33 4.75 26.53
C ILE A 11 -41.95 4.10 26.73
N GLY A 12 -41.72 2.96 26.08
CA GLY A 12 -40.39 2.37 25.92
C GLY A 12 -39.89 2.62 24.49
N THR A 13 -38.99 3.57 24.30
CA THR A 13 -38.35 3.85 23.00
C THR A 13 -37.42 2.70 22.60
N TRP A 14 -37.96 1.74 21.83
CA TRP A 14 -37.14 0.76 21.12
C TRP A 14 -36.53 1.42 19.88
N PHE A 15 -35.29 1.89 20.03
CA PHE A 15 -34.40 2.17 18.91
C PHE A 15 -34.07 0.84 18.21
N THR A 16 -34.97 0.36 17.35
CA THR A 16 -34.71 -0.85 16.55
C THR A 16 -33.78 -0.51 15.39
N SER A 17 -32.49 -0.66 15.66
CA SER A 17 -31.45 -1.12 14.73
C SER A 17 -31.65 -0.75 13.26
N GLY A 18 -31.06 0.37 12.85
CA GLY A 18 -30.66 0.56 11.46
C GLY A 18 -29.60 -0.46 11.09
N CYS A 19 -30.00 -1.65 10.65
CA CYS A 19 -29.09 -2.67 10.12
C CYS A 19 -28.57 -2.23 8.75
N SER A 20 -27.55 -1.37 8.75
CA SER A 20 -26.64 -1.26 7.61
C SER A 20 -26.03 -2.64 7.37
N ASN A 21 -26.43 -3.31 6.29
CA ASN A 21 -25.75 -4.51 5.79
C ASN A 21 -24.38 -4.09 5.22
N ALA A 22 -23.46 -3.73 6.10
CA ALA A 22 -22.04 -3.68 5.78
C ALA A 22 -21.61 -5.12 5.49
N GLN A 23 -21.55 -5.49 4.21
CA GLN A 23 -20.97 -6.78 3.86
C GLN A 23 -19.53 -6.81 4.38
N PRO A 24 -19.10 -7.89 5.07
CA PRO A 24 -17.73 -8.03 5.48
C PRO A 24 -16.87 -8.08 4.21
N MET A 25 -16.18 -6.98 3.92
CA MET A 25 -15.21 -6.95 2.83
C MET A 25 -14.14 -7.99 3.16
N SER A 26 -13.94 -8.95 2.26
CA SER A 26 -12.88 -9.96 2.42
C SER A 26 -11.57 -9.25 2.75
N PRO A 27 -10.78 -9.74 3.73
CA PRO A 27 -9.43 -9.23 3.96
C PRO A 27 -8.68 -9.24 2.63
N LYS A 28 -8.21 -8.07 2.20
CA LYS A 28 -7.41 -7.95 0.98
C LYS A 28 -5.97 -8.27 1.30
N ASN A 29 -5.36 -9.14 0.51
CA ASN A 29 -3.93 -9.36 0.54
C ASN A 29 -3.25 -8.16 -0.14
N ILE A 30 -2.69 -7.26 0.67
CA ILE A 30 -2.03 -6.04 0.17
C ILE A 30 -0.52 -6.22 0.19
N LEU A 31 0.12 -5.89 -0.93
CA LEU A 31 1.57 -5.72 -1.07
C LEU A 31 1.89 -4.23 -1.23
N ILE A 32 2.95 -3.77 -0.58
CA ILE A 32 3.49 -2.42 -0.71
C ILE A 32 4.98 -2.55 -1.03
N VAL A 33 5.34 -2.32 -2.29
CA VAL A 33 6.74 -2.32 -2.76
C VAL A 33 7.23 -0.90 -2.85
N TYR A 34 8.44 -0.60 -2.37
CA TYR A 34 9.02 0.73 -2.53
C TYR A 34 10.52 0.75 -2.80
N LEU A 35 10.96 1.69 -3.63
CA LEU A 35 12.37 2.11 -3.75
C LEU A 35 12.58 3.40 -2.96
N SER A 36 13.70 3.54 -2.24
CA SER A 36 14.07 4.82 -1.62
C SER A 36 15.57 4.96 -1.42
N ARG A 37 16.15 6.10 -1.82
CA ARG A 37 17.57 6.44 -1.57
C ARG A 37 17.77 7.14 -0.23
N THR A 38 16.86 8.05 0.14
CA THR A 38 16.97 8.93 1.32
C THR A 38 15.75 8.81 2.24
N ASN A 39 15.18 7.61 2.32
CA ASN A 39 14.03 7.23 3.17
C ASN A 39 12.71 8.02 3.01
N ASN A 40 12.62 9.05 2.17
CA ASN A 40 11.38 9.81 1.95
C ASN A 40 10.23 8.90 1.47
N THR A 41 10.47 8.08 0.44
CA THR A 41 9.48 7.11 -0.07
C THR A 41 9.18 6.02 0.94
N LYS A 42 10.18 5.59 1.73
CA LYS A 42 10.00 4.62 2.82
C LYS A 42 8.99 5.13 3.84
N ALA A 43 9.13 6.37 4.30
CA ALA A 43 8.20 6.98 5.26
C ALA A 43 6.76 7.01 4.72
N ILE A 44 6.56 7.32 3.44
CA ILE A 44 5.24 7.26 2.80
C ILE A 44 4.70 5.82 2.73
N ALA A 45 5.54 4.85 2.37
CA ALA A 45 5.16 3.44 2.30
C ALA A 45 4.80 2.86 3.69
N GLU A 46 5.50 3.29 4.75
CA GLU A 46 5.18 2.99 6.15
C GLU A 46 3.86 3.63 6.59
N ILE A 47 3.59 4.90 6.21
CA ILE A 47 2.30 5.54 6.44
C ILE A 47 1.16 4.79 5.75
N ILE A 48 1.33 4.39 4.49
CA ILE A 48 0.33 3.58 3.75
C ILE A 48 0.08 2.27 4.50
N ARG A 49 1.15 1.52 4.85
CA ARG A 49 1.06 0.26 5.61
C ARG A 49 0.32 0.43 6.94
N ASN A 50 0.55 1.54 7.66
CA ASN A 50 -0.12 1.81 8.93
C ASN A 50 -1.62 2.11 8.76
N ASN A 51 -2.06 2.58 7.59
CA ASN A 51 -3.46 2.86 7.29
C ASN A 51 -4.22 1.68 6.68
N VAL A 52 -3.56 0.85 5.85
CA VAL A 52 -4.22 -0.24 5.08
C VAL A 52 -3.78 -1.65 5.46
N GLY A 53 -2.73 -1.79 6.28
CA GLY A 53 -2.07 -3.08 6.55
C GLY A 53 -1.18 -3.54 5.38
N GLY A 54 -1.03 -4.86 5.26
CA GLY A 54 -0.29 -5.50 4.16
C GLY A 54 1.21 -5.73 4.40
N LYS A 55 1.83 -6.40 3.44
CA LYS A 55 3.26 -6.73 3.40
C LYS A 55 4.04 -5.56 2.82
N LEU A 56 4.94 -4.97 3.60
CA LEU A 56 5.84 -3.91 3.15
C LEU A 56 7.19 -4.51 2.72
N VAL A 57 7.66 -4.18 1.51
CA VAL A 57 8.87 -4.72 0.88
C VAL A 57 9.68 -3.57 0.28
N ALA A 58 10.97 -3.49 0.62
CA ALA A 58 11.91 -2.60 -0.07
C ALA A 58 12.41 -3.27 -1.37
N LEU A 59 12.55 -2.47 -2.43
CA LEU A 59 13.15 -2.87 -3.69
C LEU A 59 14.65 -2.54 -3.64
N GLU A 60 15.45 -3.57 -3.42
CA GLU A 60 16.90 -3.51 -3.23
C GLU A 60 17.61 -4.04 -4.48
N LEU A 61 18.64 -3.33 -4.94
CA LEU A 61 19.50 -3.74 -6.05
C LEU A 61 20.53 -4.78 -5.57
N GLU A 62 20.97 -5.68 -6.46
CA GLU A 62 22.14 -6.54 -6.21
C GLU A 62 23.42 -5.69 -6.05
N LYS A 63 23.51 -4.59 -6.80
CA LYS A 63 24.55 -3.58 -6.68
C LYS A 63 23.93 -2.22 -6.36
N PRO A 64 24.09 -1.70 -5.13
CA PRO A 64 23.56 -0.38 -4.75
C PRO A 64 24.10 0.76 -5.60
N TYR A 65 23.31 1.82 -5.76
CA TYR A 65 23.80 3.09 -6.33
C TYR A 65 24.84 3.75 -5.39
N PRO A 66 25.74 4.58 -5.94
CA PRO A 66 26.67 5.37 -5.14
C PRO A 66 25.93 6.34 -4.20
N GLU A 67 26.39 6.48 -2.95
CA GLU A 67 25.83 7.46 -2.01
C GLU A 67 25.96 8.91 -2.51
N ASN A 68 26.98 9.19 -3.33
CA ASN A 68 27.18 10.50 -3.92
C ASN A 68 26.05 10.84 -4.92
N TYR A 69 25.38 11.97 -4.69
CA TYR A 69 24.25 12.43 -5.49
C TYR A 69 24.57 12.51 -6.99
N GLN A 70 25.70 13.14 -7.36
CA GLN A 70 26.04 13.37 -8.76
C GLN A 70 26.43 12.07 -9.46
N ALA A 71 27.12 11.16 -8.76
CA ALA A 71 27.41 9.83 -9.28
C ALA A 71 26.13 9.00 -9.51
N THR A 72 25.14 9.08 -8.61
CA THR A 72 23.80 8.50 -8.86
C THR A 72 23.16 9.10 -10.11
N VAL A 73 23.12 10.43 -10.25
CA VAL A 73 22.50 11.10 -11.39
C VAL A 73 23.16 10.69 -12.71
N GLN A 74 24.49 10.72 -12.78
CA GLN A 74 25.24 10.28 -13.97
C GLN A 74 24.97 8.82 -14.32
N GLN A 75 24.87 7.94 -13.32
CA GLN A 75 24.53 6.54 -13.55
C GLN A 75 23.10 6.39 -14.08
N VAL A 76 22.11 7.01 -13.44
CA VAL A 76 20.69 6.92 -13.85
C VAL A 76 20.46 7.48 -15.26
N VAL A 77 21.09 8.60 -15.63
CA VAL A 77 21.04 9.14 -17.00
C VAL A 77 21.56 8.12 -18.00
N LYS A 78 22.76 7.55 -17.77
CA LYS A 78 23.34 6.53 -18.65
C LYS A 78 22.47 5.27 -18.74
N GLU A 79 21.87 4.84 -17.62
CA GLU A 79 20.97 3.68 -17.60
C GLU A 79 19.70 3.93 -18.41
N ASN A 80 19.11 5.14 -18.31
CA ASN A 80 17.98 5.55 -19.14
C ASN A 80 18.36 5.64 -20.63
N GLU A 81 19.48 6.27 -20.98
CA GLU A 81 19.99 6.40 -22.36
C GLU A 81 20.26 5.05 -23.03
N THR A 82 20.77 4.07 -22.26
CA THR A 82 21.13 2.74 -22.77
C THR A 82 20.02 1.70 -22.63
N GLY A 83 18.91 2.03 -21.96
CA GLY A 83 17.84 1.08 -21.63
C GLY A 83 18.28 -0.01 -20.63
N TYR A 84 19.34 0.23 -19.85
CA TYR A 84 19.85 -0.74 -18.88
C TYR A 84 18.90 -0.87 -17.68
N LEU A 85 18.65 -2.11 -17.28
CA LEU A 85 17.81 -2.49 -16.16
C LEU A 85 18.68 -3.12 -15.05
N PRO A 86 18.86 -2.44 -13.89
CA PRO A 86 19.68 -2.96 -12.80
C PRO A 86 19.12 -4.24 -12.18
N LEU A 87 19.99 -5.22 -11.92
CA LEU A 87 19.57 -6.47 -11.27
C LEU A 87 19.09 -6.23 -9.82
N LEU A 88 17.97 -6.86 -9.47
CA LEU A 88 17.31 -6.72 -8.18
C LEU A 88 17.59 -7.90 -7.26
N ASN A 89 18.06 -7.62 -6.05
CA ASN A 89 18.20 -8.61 -4.97
C ASN A 89 16.82 -8.98 -4.40
N THR A 90 15.89 -8.01 -4.35
CA THR A 90 14.51 -8.26 -3.92
C THR A 90 13.80 -9.21 -4.88
N LYS A 91 13.37 -10.37 -4.38
CA LYS A 91 12.43 -11.28 -5.06
C LYS A 91 11.07 -11.22 -4.38
N ILE A 92 10.00 -11.21 -5.17
CA ILE A 92 8.62 -11.20 -4.69
C ILE A 92 7.90 -12.39 -5.31
N ASP A 93 7.95 -13.52 -4.61
CA ASP A 93 7.27 -14.73 -5.05
C ASP A 93 5.75 -14.55 -5.04
N SER A 94 5.11 -15.12 -6.07
CA SER A 94 3.65 -15.20 -6.19
C SER A 94 2.91 -13.86 -6.07
N ILE A 95 3.27 -12.87 -6.90
CA ILE A 95 2.59 -11.56 -6.93
C ILE A 95 1.07 -11.66 -7.17
N GLN A 96 0.61 -12.72 -7.83
CA GLN A 96 -0.82 -13.03 -8.05
C GLN A 96 -1.61 -13.32 -6.77
N ASN A 97 -0.94 -13.50 -5.61
CA ASN A 97 -1.59 -13.74 -4.32
C ASN A 97 -2.09 -12.45 -3.64
N TYR A 98 -1.78 -11.27 -4.20
CA TYR A 98 -2.16 -9.97 -3.67
C TYR A 98 -3.25 -9.32 -4.51
N ASP A 99 -4.35 -8.93 -3.88
CA ASP A 99 -5.48 -8.23 -4.53
C ASP A 99 -5.13 -6.77 -4.88
N VAL A 100 -4.17 -6.18 -4.16
CA VAL A 100 -3.72 -4.80 -4.33
C VAL A 100 -2.20 -4.73 -4.16
N VAL A 101 -1.53 -4.11 -5.12
CA VAL A 101 -0.10 -3.80 -5.07
C VAL A 101 0.09 -2.29 -5.12
N PHE A 102 0.59 -1.70 -4.04
CA PHE A 102 1.11 -0.33 -4.03
C PHE A 102 2.57 -0.34 -4.49
N VAL A 103 2.92 0.58 -5.37
CA VAL A 103 4.28 0.72 -5.94
C VAL A 103 4.76 2.15 -5.69
N GLY A 104 5.69 2.33 -4.76
CA GLY A 104 6.22 3.64 -4.36
C GLY A 104 7.65 3.87 -4.83
N PHE A 105 7.94 5.02 -5.44
CA PHE A 105 9.30 5.36 -5.87
C PHE A 105 9.51 6.89 -5.84
N PRO A 106 10.75 7.36 -5.67
CA PRO A 106 11.11 8.74 -5.99
C PRO A 106 11.07 8.95 -7.51
N THR A 107 10.72 10.14 -7.97
CA THR A 107 10.94 10.52 -9.38
C THR A 107 12.43 10.79 -9.58
N TRP A 108 13.07 10.05 -10.50
CA TRP A 108 14.44 10.33 -10.95
C TRP A 108 14.41 10.66 -12.43
N ASP A 109 15.16 11.70 -12.84
CA ASP A 109 15.23 12.11 -14.25
C ASP A 109 13.84 12.37 -14.88
N MET A 110 12.93 12.97 -14.09
CA MET A 110 11.51 13.20 -14.43
C MET A 110 10.69 11.95 -14.81
N GLN A 111 11.20 10.74 -14.51
CA GLN A 111 10.58 9.47 -14.91
C GLN A 111 10.64 8.38 -13.83
N LEU A 112 10.17 7.19 -14.19
CA LEU A 112 10.26 5.97 -13.38
C LEU A 112 11.74 5.52 -13.26
N PRO A 113 12.30 5.37 -12.05
CA PRO A 113 13.68 4.93 -11.85
C PRO A 113 14.01 3.60 -12.56
N PRO A 114 15.23 3.40 -13.12
CA PRO A 114 15.66 2.14 -13.72
C PRO A 114 15.38 0.87 -12.90
N PRO A 115 15.58 0.83 -11.56
CA PRO A 115 15.30 -0.38 -10.76
C PRO A 115 13.81 -0.74 -10.71
N MET A 116 12.91 0.22 -10.91
CA MET A 116 11.46 -0.02 -10.95
C MET A 116 10.97 -0.52 -12.31
N LYS A 117 11.85 -0.49 -13.33
CA LYS A 117 11.61 -1.00 -14.70
C LYS A 117 12.16 -2.42 -14.90
N SER A 118 12.81 -2.98 -13.86
CA SER A 118 13.56 -4.25 -13.89
C SER A 118 12.71 -5.43 -13.41
#